data_AF-A0A1N7A594-F1
#
_entry.id   AF-A0A1N7A594-F1
#
_cell.length_a   1.000
_cell.length_b   1.000
_cell.length_c   1.000
_cell.angle_alpha   90.00
_cell.angle_beta   90.00
_cell.angle_gamma   90.00
#
_symmetry.space_group_name_H-M   'P 1'
#
loop_
_entity.id
_entity.type
_entity.pdbx_description
1 polymer ?
#
loop_
_entity_poly.entity_id
_entity_poly.type
_entity_poly.pdbx_seq_one_letter_code
_entity_poly.pdbx_strand_id
1 'polypeptide(L)'
;MHALTTAAFAAVYPKDANWRRIDYLAGGNARQRSAFAALSDSGLWSRLQACGDCALVSTVTIGLDVASSDLDILCHGDPASFAAALDPFFIYQSHRHPSGATVLRGALAHWPIELFITQTPLEQCHSWRHLAIMARLLTLFGCRFSEQITALRRQGLKGEAAMAHTLALDGDPYAALLTLEHRTDADLLALWTP
;
A
#
# COMPACT_ATOMS: atom_id res chain seq x y z
N MET A 1 9.51 7.54 37.61
CA MET A 1 8.50 6.52 37.29
C MET A 1 7.38 7.17 36.50
N HIS A 2 7.41 7.02 35.18
CA HIS A 2 6.23 6.82 34.34
C HIS A 2 6.75 6.30 33.01
N ALA A 3 7.09 5.01 33.03
CA ALA A 3 7.14 4.20 31.84
C ALA A 3 5.68 4.04 31.37
N LEU A 4 5.29 4.85 30.39
CA LEU A 4 4.28 4.43 29.44
C LEU A 4 5.07 3.87 28.26
N THR A 5 5.14 2.56 28.28
CA THR A 5 5.58 1.66 27.22
C THR A 5 5.31 2.23 25.83
N THR A 6 6.39 2.48 25.09
CA THR A 6 6.42 2.69 23.64
C THR A 6 6.02 1.39 22.91
N ALA A 7 4.78 0.95 23.11
CA ALA A 7 4.20 -0.21 22.45
C ALA A 7 3.16 0.26 21.42
N ALA A 8 3.58 1.09 20.46
CA ALA A 8 2.71 1.52 19.36
C ALA A 8 3.46 2.12 18.17
N PHE A 9 4.69 1.70 17.86
CA PHE A 9 5.19 1.88 16.48
C PHE A 9 6.37 0.96 16.17
N ALA A 10 6.04 -0.11 15.46
CA ALA A 10 6.87 -0.54 14.36
C ALA A 10 5.89 -1.05 13.32
N ALA A 11 5.33 -0.14 12.52
CA ALA A 11 4.80 -0.58 11.25
C ALA A 11 5.96 -1.35 10.59
N VAL A 12 5.81 -2.67 10.47
CA VAL A 12 6.84 -3.51 9.87
C VAL A 12 6.62 -3.37 8.38
N TYR A 13 7.56 -2.72 7.72
CA TYR A 13 7.60 -2.59 6.27
C TYR A 13 9.07 -2.61 5.79
N PRO A 14 9.34 -3.06 4.56
CA PRO A 14 10.69 -3.29 4.07
C PRO A 14 11.45 -1.97 3.95
N LYS A 15 12.71 -1.96 4.42
CA LYS A 15 13.60 -0.80 4.30
C LYS A 15 13.86 -0.40 2.85
N ASP A 16 13.85 -1.36 1.93
CA ASP A 16 14.20 -1.16 0.52
C ASP A 16 12.97 -0.96 -0.39
N ALA A 17 11.78 -0.69 0.18
CA ALA A 17 10.53 -0.52 -0.56
C ALA A 17 10.21 -1.65 -1.56
N ASN A 18 10.65 -2.88 -1.27
CA ASN A 18 10.38 -4.03 -2.14
C ASN A 18 8.99 -4.61 -1.87
N TRP A 19 8.00 -4.07 -2.58
CA TRP A 19 6.59 -4.44 -2.45
C TRP A 19 6.24 -5.80 -3.09
N ARG A 20 7.21 -6.48 -3.72
CA ARG A 20 7.06 -7.86 -4.23
C ARG A 20 7.16 -8.92 -3.14
N ARG A 21 7.62 -8.52 -1.97
CA ARG A 21 7.70 -9.37 -0.77
C ARG A 21 6.51 -9.05 0.11
N ILE A 22 5.92 -10.07 0.72
CA ILE A 22 4.82 -9.92 1.69
C ILE A 22 5.12 -10.57 3.04
N ASP A 23 6.22 -11.30 3.17
CA ASP A 23 6.61 -12.07 4.35
C ASP A 23 6.82 -11.20 5.60
N TYR A 24 7.26 -9.96 5.43
CA TYR A 24 7.42 -9.03 6.56
C TYR A 24 6.08 -8.71 7.24
N LEU A 25 4.95 -8.84 6.53
CA LEU A 25 3.62 -8.62 7.09
C LEU A 25 3.28 -9.64 8.20
N ALA A 26 3.91 -10.82 8.19
CA ALA A 26 3.76 -11.83 9.24
C ALA A 26 4.23 -11.33 10.62
N GLY A 27 5.19 -10.40 10.64
CA GLY A 27 5.66 -9.73 11.85
C GLY A 27 4.95 -8.40 12.16
N GLY A 28 4.04 -7.97 11.29
CA GLY A 28 3.36 -6.68 11.38
C GLY A 28 2.21 -6.65 12.38
N ASN A 29 1.36 -5.62 12.27
CA ASN A 29 0.15 -5.48 13.06
C ASN A 29 -0.91 -6.56 12.74
N ALA A 30 -2.04 -6.58 13.47
CA ALA A 30 -3.05 -7.63 13.29
C ALA A 30 -3.63 -7.72 11.87
N ARG A 31 -3.83 -6.58 11.19
CA ARG A 31 -4.34 -6.56 9.82
C ARG A 31 -3.26 -6.93 8.80
N GLN A 32 -2.01 -6.53 8.99
CA GLN A 32 -0.88 -7.00 8.19
C GLN A 32 -0.76 -8.52 8.23
N ARG A 33 -0.77 -9.11 9.44
CA ARG A 33 -0.75 -10.57 9.60
C ARG A 33 -1.95 -11.26 8.97
N SER A 34 -3.13 -10.66 9.08
CA SER A 34 -4.34 -11.18 8.44
C SER A 34 -4.27 -11.13 6.92
N ALA A 35 -3.76 -10.05 6.33
CA ALA A 35 -3.55 -9.94 4.88
C ALA A 35 -2.53 -10.97 4.40
N PHE A 36 -1.43 -11.13 5.12
CA PHE A 36 -0.42 -12.14 4.84
C PHE A 36 -1.00 -13.55 4.83
N ALA A 37 -1.77 -13.92 5.87
CA ALA A 37 -2.43 -15.22 5.95
C ALA A 37 -3.42 -15.42 4.80
N ALA A 38 -4.28 -14.43 4.51
CA ALA A 38 -5.24 -14.52 3.41
C ALA A 38 -4.56 -14.76 2.06
N LEU A 39 -3.49 -14.01 1.75
CA LEU A 39 -2.76 -14.12 0.49
C LEU A 39 -1.91 -15.39 0.38
N SER A 40 -1.32 -15.84 1.49
CA SER A 40 -0.37 -16.97 1.50
C SER A 40 -1.07 -18.31 1.67
N ASP A 41 -1.99 -18.42 2.64
CA ASP A 41 -2.66 -19.69 2.97
C ASP A 41 -3.63 -20.13 1.86
N SER A 42 -4.22 -19.16 1.13
CA SER A 42 -5.02 -19.46 -0.06
C SER A 42 -4.18 -19.95 -1.24
N GLY A 43 -2.88 -19.61 -1.28
CA GLY A 43 -2.03 -19.79 -2.45
C GLY A 43 -2.25 -18.74 -3.55
N LEU A 44 -3.03 -17.68 -3.29
CA LEU A 44 -3.26 -16.63 -4.29
C LEU A 44 -1.96 -15.93 -4.68
N TRP A 45 -1.14 -15.54 -3.69
CA TRP A 45 0.07 -14.76 -3.96
C TRP A 45 1.06 -15.50 -4.87
N SER A 46 1.34 -16.77 -4.60
CA SER A 46 2.25 -17.58 -5.41
C SER A 46 1.72 -17.80 -6.82
N ARG A 47 0.39 -17.96 -6.97
CA ARG A 47 -0.25 -18.11 -8.28
C ARG A 47 -0.17 -16.82 -9.11
N LEU A 48 -0.38 -15.65 -8.51
CA LEU A 48 -0.19 -14.36 -9.18
C LEU A 48 1.26 -14.18 -9.62
N GLN A 49 2.22 -14.48 -8.75
CA GLN A 49 3.66 -14.39 -9.07
C GLN A 49 4.09 -15.35 -10.19
N ALA A 50 3.36 -16.45 -10.42
CA ALA A 50 3.62 -17.35 -11.54
C ALA A 50 3.12 -16.78 -12.89
N CYS A 51 2.18 -15.83 -12.87
CA CYS A 51 1.66 -15.19 -14.09
C CYS A 51 2.53 -14.01 -14.55
N GLY A 52 3.17 -13.30 -13.62
CA GLY A 52 3.99 -12.14 -13.93
C GLY A 52 4.52 -11.44 -12.69
N ASP A 53 5.16 -10.29 -12.91
CA ASP A 53 5.69 -9.49 -11.81
C ASP A 53 4.54 -8.85 -11.02
N CYS A 54 4.57 -9.02 -9.69
CA CYS A 54 3.47 -8.64 -8.80
C CYS A 54 3.99 -7.93 -7.54
N ALA A 55 3.28 -6.90 -7.12
CA ALA A 55 3.58 -6.12 -5.93
C ALA A 55 2.31 -5.80 -5.13
N LEU A 56 2.35 -5.95 -3.81
CA LEU A 56 1.28 -5.51 -2.94
C LEU A 56 1.51 -4.03 -2.60
N VAL A 57 0.73 -3.14 -3.21
CA VAL A 57 0.88 -1.68 -3.11
C VAL A 57 -0.21 -1.03 -2.25
N SER A 58 -0.70 -1.77 -1.25
CA SER A 58 -1.77 -1.35 -0.34
C SER A 58 -1.24 -0.53 0.84
N THR A 59 -2.03 0.38 1.38
CA THR A 59 -1.76 1.02 2.69
C THR A 59 -1.50 0.04 3.85
N VAL A 60 -1.98 -1.21 3.75
CA VAL A 60 -1.68 -2.29 4.70
C VAL A 60 -0.18 -2.58 4.74
N THR A 61 0.54 -2.45 3.63
CA THR A 61 1.97 -2.77 3.57
C THR A 61 2.83 -1.85 4.41
N ILE A 62 2.37 -0.62 4.64
CA ILE A 62 3.08 0.40 5.43
C ILE A 62 2.42 0.67 6.78
N GLY A 63 1.51 -0.21 7.21
CA GLY A 63 0.87 -0.14 8.53
C GLY A 63 -0.08 1.05 8.70
N LEU A 64 -0.58 1.63 7.61
CA LEU A 64 -1.59 2.69 7.61
C LEU A 64 -3.01 2.16 7.38
N ASP A 65 -3.22 0.87 7.63
CA ASP A 65 -4.52 0.23 7.44
C ASP A 65 -5.60 0.76 8.39
N VAL A 66 -6.83 0.76 7.89
CA VAL A 66 -8.05 0.99 8.66
C VAL A 66 -9.07 -0.09 8.31
N ALA A 67 -10.21 -0.10 9.00
CA ALA A 67 -11.25 -1.12 8.82
C ALA A 67 -11.68 -1.29 7.35
N SER A 68 -11.77 -0.18 6.62
CA SER A 68 -12.17 -0.11 5.22
C SER A 68 -11.03 -0.26 4.21
N SER A 69 -9.81 -0.61 4.64
CA SER A 69 -8.70 -0.85 3.72
C SER A 69 -8.89 -2.13 2.91
N ASP A 70 -8.51 -2.04 1.65
CA ASP A 70 -8.39 -3.06 0.62
C ASP A 70 -6.94 -3.55 0.47
N LEU A 71 -6.78 -4.64 -0.28
CA LEU A 71 -5.49 -5.13 -0.76
C LEU A 71 -5.33 -4.76 -2.25
N ASP A 72 -4.62 -3.68 -2.49
CA ASP A 72 -4.19 -3.27 -3.82
C ASP A 72 -2.98 -4.09 -4.28
N ILE A 73 -3.15 -4.88 -5.34
CA ILE A 73 -2.09 -5.66 -5.95
C ILE A 73 -1.84 -5.11 -7.35
N LEU A 74 -0.61 -4.70 -7.62
CA LEU A 74 -0.17 -4.22 -8.92
C LEU A 74 0.60 -5.33 -9.64
N CYS A 75 0.21 -5.61 -10.88
CA CYS A 75 0.74 -6.69 -11.69
C CYS A 75 1.18 -6.17 -13.06
N HIS A 76 2.34 -6.64 -13.53
CA HIS A 76 2.80 -6.43 -14.89
C HIS A 76 2.63 -7.72 -15.68
N GLY A 77 1.82 -7.68 -16.74
CA GLY A 77 1.61 -8.83 -17.62
C GLY A 77 0.24 -8.86 -18.28
N ASP A 78 -0.13 -10.03 -18.79
CA ASP A 78 -1.35 -10.23 -19.57
C ASP A 78 -2.62 -10.33 -18.69
N PRO A 79 -3.64 -9.48 -18.90
CA PRO A 79 -4.86 -9.54 -18.10
C PRO A 79 -5.62 -10.88 -18.14
N ALA A 80 -5.60 -11.60 -19.27
CA ALA A 80 -6.30 -12.88 -19.36
C ALA A 80 -5.63 -13.96 -18.50
N SER A 81 -4.30 -13.96 -18.47
CA SER A 81 -3.49 -14.85 -17.61
C SER A 81 -3.77 -14.61 -16.13
N PHE A 82 -3.86 -13.33 -15.70
CA PHE A 82 -4.22 -12.98 -14.33
C PHE A 82 -5.69 -13.28 -13.98
N ALA A 83 -6.62 -13.09 -14.91
CA ALA A 83 -8.02 -13.45 -14.73
C ALA A 83 -8.18 -14.97 -14.47
N ALA A 84 -7.56 -15.80 -15.32
CA ALA A 84 -7.54 -17.25 -15.15
C ALA A 84 -6.83 -17.69 -13.84
N ALA A 85 -5.92 -16.87 -13.33
CA ALA A 85 -5.29 -17.10 -12.03
C ALA A 85 -6.25 -16.84 -10.86
N LEU A 86 -7.15 -15.84 -10.99
CA LEU A 86 -8.13 -15.46 -9.96
C LEU A 86 -9.38 -16.35 -9.93
N ASP A 87 -9.79 -16.91 -11.07
CA ASP A 87 -11.07 -17.65 -11.19
C ASP A 87 -11.33 -18.70 -10.08
N PRO A 88 -10.33 -19.46 -9.58
CA PRO A 88 -10.56 -20.44 -8.51
C PRO A 88 -10.82 -19.83 -7.12
N PHE A 89 -10.55 -18.53 -6.93
CA PHE A 89 -10.52 -17.90 -5.61
C PHE A 89 -11.80 -17.14 -5.29
N PHE A 90 -12.31 -16.36 -6.25
CA PHE A 90 -13.49 -15.53 -6.06
C PHE A 90 -14.01 -14.99 -7.39
N ILE A 91 -15.29 -14.59 -7.37
CA ILE A 91 -15.90 -13.83 -8.47
C ILE A 91 -15.41 -12.38 -8.39
N TYR A 92 -15.10 -11.79 -9.55
CA TYR A 92 -14.63 -10.42 -9.66
C TYR A 92 -15.40 -9.61 -10.71
N GLN A 93 -15.40 -8.29 -10.53
CA GLN A 93 -15.79 -7.32 -11.53
C GLN A 93 -14.56 -6.84 -12.28
N SER A 94 -14.68 -6.65 -13.59
CA SER A 94 -13.59 -6.14 -14.43
C SER A 94 -13.95 -4.78 -15.02
N HIS A 95 -13.00 -3.85 -15.03
CA HIS A 95 -13.13 -2.59 -15.75
C HIS A 95 -11.76 -2.07 -16.21
N ARG A 96 -11.77 -1.06 -17.08
CA ARG A 96 -10.58 -0.37 -17.57
C ARG A 96 -10.32 0.88 -16.72
N HIS A 97 -9.11 1.01 -16.19
CA HIS A 97 -8.67 2.21 -15.48
C HIS A 97 -8.18 3.28 -16.47
N PRO A 98 -8.32 4.59 -16.17
CA PRO A 98 -7.79 5.67 -17.01
C PRO A 98 -6.29 5.59 -17.31
N SER A 99 -5.50 4.93 -16.46
CA SER A 99 -4.08 4.65 -16.73
C SER A 99 -3.84 3.63 -17.84
N GLY A 100 -4.89 2.99 -18.36
CA GLY A 100 -4.81 1.88 -19.31
C GLY A 100 -4.70 0.50 -18.66
N ALA A 101 -4.60 0.41 -17.34
CA ALA A 101 -4.60 -0.87 -16.62
C ALA A 101 -5.98 -1.55 -16.65
N THR A 102 -5.98 -2.88 -16.67
CA THR A 102 -7.19 -3.68 -16.41
C THR A 102 -7.30 -3.90 -14.90
N VAL A 103 -8.47 -3.64 -14.32
CA VAL A 103 -8.68 -3.76 -12.89
C VAL A 103 -9.71 -4.84 -12.62
N LEU A 104 -9.32 -5.82 -11.80
CA LEU A 104 -10.19 -6.90 -11.32
C LEU A 104 -10.47 -6.67 -9.83
N ARG A 105 -11.75 -6.54 -9.46
CA ARG A 105 -12.17 -6.26 -8.08
C ARG A 105 -13.00 -7.42 -7.55
N GLY A 106 -12.58 -7.98 -6.44
CA GLY A 106 -13.28 -9.08 -5.77
C GLY A 106 -12.99 -9.08 -4.28
N ALA A 107 -13.21 -10.23 -3.64
CA ALA A 107 -12.90 -10.38 -2.22
C ALA A 107 -12.34 -11.77 -1.93
N LEU A 108 -11.30 -11.83 -1.10
CA LEU A 108 -10.73 -13.06 -0.58
C LEU A 108 -10.87 -13.07 0.95
N ALA A 109 -11.57 -14.06 1.47
CA ALA A 109 -12.03 -14.05 2.86
C ALA A 109 -12.79 -12.75 3.17
N HIS A 110 -12.29 -11.93 4.09
CA HIS A 110 -12.88 -10.63 4.43
C HIS A 110 -12.15 -9.44 3.79
N TRP A 111 -11.14 -9.68 2.95
CA TRP A 111 -10.35 -8.64 2.30
C TRP A 111 -10.92 -8.30 0.94
N PRO A 112 -11.35 -7.04 0.70
CA PRO A 112 -11.51 -6.53 -0.65
C PRO A 112 -10.16 -6.57 -1.36
N ILE A 113 -10.13 -7.08 -2.58
CA ILE A 113 -8.93 -7.14 -3.43
C ILE A 113 -9.17 -6.31 -4.69
N GLU A 114 -8.19 -5.49 -5.02
CA GLU A 114 -8.09 -4.82 -6.32
C GLU A 114 -6.80 -5.21 -7.01
N LEU A 115 -6.92 -5.95 -8.13
CA LEU A 115 -5.78 -6.33 -8.96
C LEU A 115 -5.67 -5.38 -10.15
N PHE A 116 -4.62 -4.57 -10.19
CA PHE A 116 -4.30 -3.66 -11.27
C PHE A 116 -3.27 -4.30 -12.21
N ILE A 117 -3.69 -4.68 -13.42
CA ILE A 117 -2.84 -5.33 -14.40
C ILE A 117 -2.44 -4.32 -15.48
N THR A 118 -1.14 -4.06 -15.60
CA THR A 118 -0.56 -3.03 -16.46
C THR A 118 0.56 -3.59 -17.35
N GLN A 119 0.92 -2.84 -18.39
CA GLN A 119 2.13 -3.07 -19.20
C GLN A 119 3.29 -2.14 -18.79
N THR A 120 3.04 -1.22 -17.85
CA THR A 120 4.08 -0.34 -17.30
C THR A 120 4.93 -1.10 -16.29
N PRO A 121 6.26 -0.92 -16.24
CA PRO A 121 7.09 -1.46 -15.15
C PRO A 121 6.54 -1.02 -13.78
N LEU A 122 6.55 -1.92 -12.79
CA LEU A 122 5.86 -1.68 -11.52
C LEU A 122 6.37 -0.42 -10.81
N GLU A 123 7.68 -0.21 -10.80
CA GLU A 123 8.35 0.93 -10.17
C GLU A 123 7.98 2.29 -10.79
N GLN A 124 7.52 2.28 -12.04
CA GLN A 124 7.10 3.50 -12.74
C GLN A 124 5.62 3.81 -12.51
N CYS A 125 4.86 2.84 -12.01
CA CYS A 125 3.44 3.02 -11.72
C CYS A 125 3.26 3.94 -10.51
N HIS A 126 2.27 4.82 -10.58
CA HIS A 126 2.01 5.77 -9.52
C HIS A 126 1.72 5.09 -8.16
N SER A 127 0.98 3.97 -8.11
CA SER A 127 0.72 3.26 -6.85
C SER A 127 2.00 2.79 -6.14
N TRP A 128 2.99 2.32 -6.91
CA TRP A 128 4.30 1.96 -6.36
C TRP A 128 5.03 3.20 -5.83
N ARG A 129 5.10 4.25 -6.64
CA ARG A 129 5.76 5.51 -6.33
C ARG A 129 5.19 6.17 -5.09
N HIS A 130 3.86 6.25 -5.00
CA HIS A 130 3.13 6.71 -3.83
C HIS A 130 3.49 5.90 -2.59
N LEU A 131 3.37 4.57 -2.66
CA LEU A 131 3.69 3.74 -1.50
C LEU A 131 5.14 3.92 -1.04
N ALA A 132 6.09 4.06 -1.98
CA ALA A 132 7.50 4.30 -1.69
C ALA A 132 7.73 5.64 -0.97
N ILE A 133 7.20 6.76 -1.47
CA ILE A 133 7.36 8.06 -0.80
C ILE A 133 6.62 8.07 0.55
N MET A 134 5.43 7.47 0.64
CA MET A 134 4.69 7.35 1.89
C MET A 134 5.48 6.57 2.95
N ALA A 135 6.07 5.43 2.58
CA ALA A 135 6.93 4.63 3.47
C ALA A 135 8.17 5.41 3.93
N ARG A 136 8.79 6.18 3.02
CA ARG A 136 9.94 7.03 3.33
C ARG A 136 9.58 8.11 4.33
N LEU A 137 8.46 8.81 4.15
CA LEU A 137 7.97 9.83 5.08
C LEU A 137 7.65 9.25 6.46
N LEU A 138 7.00 8.08 6.53
CA LEU A 138 6.75 7.38 7.79
C LEU A 138 8.05 7.01 8.51
N THR A 139 9.09 6.65 7.76
CA THR A 139 10.40 6.30 8.33
C THR A 139 11.12 7.52 8.89
N LEU A 140 11.04 8.66 8.20
CA LEU A 140 11.68 9.90 8.62
C LEU A 140 10.97 10.56 9.81
N PHE A 141 9.64 10.60 9.78
CA PHE A 141 8.85 11.33 10.77
C PHE A 141 8.39 10.48 11.96
N GLY A 142 8.39 9.16 11.82
CA GLY A 142 8.12 8.21 12.90
C GLY A 142 6.67 8.17 13.38
N CYS A 143 6.51 7.73 14.64
CA CYS A 143 5.21 7.28 15.16
C CYS A 143 4.14 8.37 15.20
N ARG A 144 4.49 9.59 15.65
CA ARG A 144 3.52 10.70 15.78
C ARG A 144 2.90 11.07 14.43
N PHE A 145 3.71 11.09 13.38
CA PHE A 145 3.21 11.33 12.03
C PHE A 145 2.23 10.24 11.61
N SER A 146 2.62 8.97 11.78
CA SER A 146 1.74 7.86 11.41
C SER A 146 0.42 7.82 12.20
N GLU A 147 0.43 8.19 13.48
CA GLU A 147 -0.77 8.32 14.30
C GLU A 147 -1.71 9.38 13.74
N GLN A 148 -1.19 10.55 13.33
CA GLN A 148 -1.98 11.60 12.67
C GLN A 148 -2.57 11.12 11.34
N ILE A 149 -1.77 10.45 10.50
CA ILE A 149 -2.26 9.90 9.23
C ILE A 149 -3.36 8.86 9.47
N THR A 150 -3.16 7.96 10.42
CA THR A 150 -4.12 6.92 10.76
C THR A 150 -5.44 7.52 11.29
N ALA A 151 -5.37 8.58 12.10
CA ALA A 151 -6.55 9.30 12.58
C ALA A 151 -7.37 9.89 11.43
N LEU A 152 -6.73 10.57 10.49
CA LEU A 152 -7.37 11.11 9.28
C LEU A 152 -7.96 10.00 8.40
N ARG A 153 -7.23 8.90 8.24
CA ARG A 153 -7.72 7.73 7.50
C ARG A 153 -8.98 7.11 8.12
N ARG A 154 -9.07 7.06 9.45
CA ARG A 154 -10.28 6.60 10.15
C ARG A 154 -11.47 7.54 9.96
N GLN A 155 -11.23 8.80 9.61
CA GLN A 155 -12.26 9.76 9.23
C GLN A 155 -12.68 9.66 7.75
N GLY A 156 -12.10 8.71 7.00
CA GLY A 156 -12.47 8.42 5.61
C GLY A 156 -11.48 8.94 4.57
N LEU A 157 -10.40 9.63 4.96
CA LEU A 157 -9.39 10.06 4.00
C LEU A 157 -8.61 8.86 3.43
N LYS A 158 -8.31 8.94 2.12
CA LYS A 158 -7.33 8.05 1.47
C LYS A 158 -5.92 8.36 1.97
N GLY A 159 -4.98 7.42 1.79
CA GLY A 159 -3.62 7.53 2.34
C GLY A 159 -2.89 8.78 1.86
N GLU A 160 -2.94 9.03 0.56
CA GLU A 160 -2.33 10.18 -0.10
C GLU A 160 -2.93 11.49 0.41
N ALA A 161 -4.26 11.57 0.49
CA ALA A 161 -4.97 12.74 0.99
C ALA A 161 -4.64 13.04 2.46
N ALA A 162 -4.58 12.02 3.31
CA ALA A 162 -4.19 12.17 4.70
C ALA A 162 -2.75 12.68 4.84
N MET A 163 -1.80 12.16 4.05
CA MET A 163 -0.42 12.65 4.10
C MET A 163 -0.26 14.07 3.57
N ALA A 164 -0.88 14.39 2.43
CA ALA A 164 -0.85 15.75 1.90
C ALA A 164 -1.44 16.75 2.90
N HIS A 165 -2.55 16.38 3.56
CA HIS A 165 -3.16 17.20 4.60
C HIS A 165 -2.21 17.45 5.79
N THR A 166 -1.59 16.40 6.34
CA THR A 166 -0.69 16.54 7.49
C THR A 166 0.58 17.33 7.16
N LEU A 167 1.05 17.26 5.91
CA LEU A 167 2.20 18.02 5.43
C LEU A 167 1.83 19.42 4.91
N ALA A 168 0.55 19.81 4.99
CA ALA A 168 0.03 21.06 4.44
C ALA A 168 0.45 21.28 2.98
N LEU A 169 0.40 20.23 2.15
CA LEU A 169 0.70 20.33 0.72
C LEU A 169 -0.48 20.94 -0.03
N ASP A 170 -0.18 21.89 -0.91
CA ASP A 170 -1.18 22.51 -1.77
C ASP A 170 -1.51 21.66 -3.01
N GLY A 171 -2.74 21.83 -3.50
CA GLY A 171 -3.20 21.25 -4.76
C GLY A 171 -3.77 19.83 -4.62
N ASP A 172 -3.67 19.06 -5.70
CA ASP A 172 -4.14 17.67 -5.73
C ASP A 172 -3.21 16.77 -4.88
N PRO A 173 -3.71 16.05 -3.86
CA PRO A 173 -2.87 15.24 -2.98
C PRO A 173 -2.03 14.18 -3.69
N TYR A 174 -2.56 13.64 -4.78
CA TYR A 174 -1.89 12.60 -5.55
C TYR A 174 -0.69 13.19 -6.29
N ALA A 175 -0.88 14.26 -7.05
CA ALA A 175 0.22 14.95 -7.72
C ALA A 175 1.24 15.53 -6.71
N ALA A 176 0.76 16.14 -5.62
CA ALA A 176 1.59 16.84 -4.64
C ALA A 176 2.61 15.92 -3.96
N LEU A 177 2.21 14.72 -3.53
CA LEU A 177 3.12 13.76 -2.91
C LEU A 177 4.24 13.29 -3.85
N LEU A 178 3.95 13.10 -5.14
CA LEU A 178 4.97 12.70 -6.11
C LEU A 178 6.04 13.77 -6.33
N THR A 179 5.75 15.05 -6.05
CA THR A 179 6.78 16.12 -6.09
C THR A 179 7.88 15.95 -5.04
N LEU A 180 7.65 15.10 -4.02
CA LEU A 180 8.58 14.87 -2.93
C LEU A 180 9.61 13.77 -3.23
N GLU A 181 9.40 12.94 -4.25
CA GLU A 181 10.22 11.75 -4.53
C GLU A 181 11.71 12.05 -4.72
N HIS A 182 12.02 13.19 -5.32
CA HIS A 182 13.39 13.59 -5.64
C HIS A 182 14.05 14.47 -4.57
N ARG A 183 13.33 14.78 -3.48
CA ARG A 183 13.88 15.59 -2.37
C ARG A 183 14.83 14.78 -1.51
N THR A 184 15.81 15.44 -0.89
CA THR A 184 16.71 14.79 0.06
C THR A 184 15.98 14.49 1.39
N ASP A 185 16.49 13.58 2.21
CA ASP A 185 15.90 13.33 3.54
C ASP A 185 15.90 14.59 4.41
N ALA A 186 16.93 15.45 4.27
CA ALA A 186 17.00 16.73 4.97
C ALA A 186 15.87 17.68 4.52
N ASP A 187 15.61 17.77 3.22
CA ASP A 187 14.51 18.57 2.68
C ASP A 187 13.15 18.05 3.15
N LEU A 188 12.99 16.72 3.23
CA LEU A 188 11.76 16.10 3.72
C LEU A 188 11.57 16.36 5.21
N LEU A 189 12.62 16.19 6.02
CA LEU A 189 12.58 16.43 7.46
C LEU A 189 12.20 17.89 7.80
N ALA A 190 12.51 18.84 6.92
CA ALA A 190 12.12 20.24 7.07
C ALA A 190 10.62 20.50 6.83
N LEU A 191 9.87 19.56 6.25
CA LEU A 191 8.45 19.74 5.91
C LEU A 191 7.50 19.59 7.10
N TRP A 192 7.92 18.88 8.15
CA TRP A 192 7.02 18.54 9.23
C TRP A 192 7.74 18.51 10.57
N THR A 193 7.16 19.23 11.53
CA THR A 193 7.58 19.23 12.93
C THR A 193 6.41 18.69 13.77
N PRO A 194 6.64 17.75 14.71
CA PRO A 194 5.58 17.08 15.47
C PRO A 194 4.76 17.97 16.40
#